data_AF-A0AAV5TJ84-F1
#
_entry.id   AF-A0AAV5TJ84-F1
#
_cell.length_a   1.000
_cell.length_b   1.000
_cell.length_c   1.000
_cell.angle_alpha   90.00
_cell.angle_beta   90.00
_cell.angle_gamma   90.00
#
_symmetry.space_group_name_H-M   'P 1'
#
loop_
_entity.id
_entity.type
_entity.pdbx_description
1 polymer ?
#
loop_
_entity_poly.entity_id
_entity_poly.type
_entity_poly.pdbx_seq_one_letter_code
_entity_poly.pdbx_strand_id
1 'polypeptide(L)'
;MVTLVKKWSWVAGVRDPQKRRFNRYYAMILVIHFLQCALPTPVLPSRQGVYPEFFALDEDRISLKADLPSPLPDLVGVPPCDLSVAELFYLFLAYYSTLDLHKTVIRIRCGRISVRGFSNNGNMRKLPGENYDEDDENYRMTPRSAMNHEVYIEDPIDEHNPGRTVDDWEMVRNCFCDALHVFNRVDDEEMSKIFSFPDLEDLT
;
A
#
# COMPACT_ATOMS: atom_id res chain seq x y z
N MET A 1 -12.41 -0.88 -8.13
CA MET A 1 -11.00 -0.70 -7.70
C MET A 1 -10.32 -1.98 -7.24
N VAL A 2 -10.66 -2.58 -6.09
CA VAL A 2 -9.93 -3.77 -5.58
C VAL A 2 -9.91 -4.94 -6.57
N THR A 3 -11.03 -5.28 -7.19
CA THR A 3 -11.09 -6.40 -8.14
C THR A 3 -10.27 -6.14 -9.40
N LEU A 4 -10.33 -4.90 -9.90
CA LEU A 4 -9.50 -4.44 -11.03
C LEU A 4 -8.00 -4.61 -10.72
N VAL A 5 -7.53 -4.11 -9.56
CA VAL A 5 -6.13 -4.27 -9.13
C VAL A 5 -5.77 -5.74 -8.96
N LYS A 6 -6.66 -6.57 -8.42
CA LYS A 6 -6.43 -8.03 -8.28
C LYS A 6 -6.27 -8.74 -9.63
N LYS A 7 -7.08 -8.40 -10.64
CA LYS A 7 -6.98 -9.00 -11.99
C LYS A 7 -5.72 -8.52 -12.69
N TRP A 8 -5.50 -7.20 -12.74
CA TRP A 8 -4.31 -6.59 -13.33
C TRP A 8 -3.03 -7.17 -12.74
N SER A 9 -2.92 -7.20 -11.41
CA SER A 9 -1.68 -7.63 -10.74
C SER A 9 -1.31 -9.09 -10.96
N TRP A 10 -2.29 -9.94 -11.23
CA TRP A 10 -2.03 -11.31 -11.60
C TRP A 10 -1.39 -11.39 -12.99
N VAL A 11 -1.96 -10.65 -13.96
CA VAL A 11 -1.47 -10.62 -15.34
C VAL A 11 -0.12 -9.91 -15.44
N ALA A 12 0.05 -8.77 -14.77
CA ALA A 12 1.29 -8.00 -14.71
C ALA A 12 2.37 -8.69 -13.86
N GLY A 13 2.04 -9.77 -13.15
CA GLY A 13 2.96 -10.51 -12.32
C GLY A 13 3.33 -9.84 -11.00
N VAL A 14 2.70 -8.74 -10.59
CA VAL A 14 2.89 -8.13 -9.26
C VAL A 14 2.54 -9.11 -8.13
N ARG A 15 1.54 -9.97 -8.36
CA ARG A 15 1.11 -11.03 -7.44
C ARG A 15 1.71 -12.37 -7.82
N ASP A 16 2.89 -12.69 -7.31
CA ASP A 16 3.53 -13.99 -7.51
C ASP A 16 4.44 -14.36 -6.31
N PRO A 17 3.89 -14.96 -5.24
CA PRO A 17 4.66 -15.31 -4.04
C PRO A 17 5.79 -16.30 -4.31
N GLN A 18 5.62 -17.18 -5.30
CA GLN A 18 6.64 -18.16 -5.67
C GLN A 18 7.87 -17.48 -6.27
N LYS A 19 7.67 -16.34 -6.92
CA LYS A 19 8.74 -15.48 -7.44
C LYS A 19 9.09 -14.32 -6.50
N ARG A 20 8.81 -14.46 -5.20
CA ARG A 20 9.19 -13.46 -4.17
C ARG A 20 8.60 -12.07 -4.46
N ARG A 21 7.35 -12.06 -4.91
CA ARG A 21 6.52 -10.85 -5.06
C ARG A 21 5.38 -10.88 -4.04
N PHE A 22 4.39 -9.98 -4.17
CA PHE A 22 3.32 -9.88 -3.17
C PHE A 22 2.43 -11.14 -3.10
N ASN A 23 1.88 -11.38 -1.90
CA ASN A 23 0.85 -12.38 -1.64
C ASN A 23 -0.55 -11.94 -2.12
N ARG A 24 -1.63 -12.66 -1.81
CA ARG A 24 -2.99 -12.27 -2.26
C ARG A 24 -3.57 -11.08 -1.49
N TYR A 25 -3.08 -10.84 -0.28
CA TYR A 25 -3.65 -9.92 0.68
C TYR A 25 -3.20 -8.46 0.44
N TYR A 26 -2.03 -8.27 -0.15
CA TYR A 26 -1.48 -6.93 -0.44
C TYR A 26 -2.40 -6.00 -1.25
N ALA A 27 -3.18 -6.53 -2.21
CA ALA A 27 -3.94 -5.72 -3.14
C ALA A 27 -5.03 -4.92 -2.42
N MET A 28 -5.63 -5.51 -1.38
CA MET A 28 -6.59 -4.80 -0.54
C MET A 28 -5.91 -3.67 0.23
N ILE A 29 -4.73 -3.96 0.79
CA ILE A 29 -3.99 -3.00 1.61
C ILE A 29 -3.47 -1.81 0.80
N LEU A 30 -2.86 -2.06 -0.35
CA LEU A 30 -2.36 -0.99 -1.22
C LEU A 30 -3.51 -0.12 -1.75
N VAL A 31 -4.67 -0.71 -2.04
CA VAL A 31 -5.85 0.06 -2.46
C VAL A 31 -6.41 0.88 -1.30
N ILE A 32 -6.49 0.32 -0.09
CA ILE A 32 -6.94 1.07 1.10
C ILE A 32 -6.02 2.26 1.35
N HIS A 33 -4.70 2.04 1.38
CA HIS A 33 -3.72 3.12 1.54
C HIS A 33 -3.87 4.21 0.48
N PHE A 34 -3.97 3.82 -0.78
CA PHE A 34 -4.14 4.74 -1.90
C PHE A 34 -5.39 5.62 -1.72
N LEU A 35 -6.52 5.00 -1.40
CA LEU A 35 -7.78 5.71 -1.19
C LEU A 35 -7.79 6.57 0.08
N GLN A 36 -6.90 6.30 1.04
CA GLN A 36 -6.76 7.06 2.28
C GLN A 36 -5.94 8.35 2.11
N CYS A 37 -4.87 8.34 1.30
CA CYS A 37 -3.93 9.48 1.30
C CYS A 37 -3.21 9.79 -0.01
N ALA A 38 -3.35 8.96 -1.05
CA ALA A 38 -2.68 9.22 -2.32
C ALA A 38 -3.49 10.15 -3.24
N LEU A 39 -4.74 10.46 -2.88
CA LEU A 39 -5.64 11.32 -3.63
C LEU A 39 -5.73 12.72 -2.98
N PRO A 40 -5.93 13.80 -3.77
CA PRO A 40 -6.17 15.14 -3.23
C PRO A 40 -7.38 15.19 -2.30
N THR A 41 -8.40 14.40 -2.63
CA THR A 41 -9.60 14.21 -1.82
C THR A 41 -9.64 12.74 -1.38
N PRO A 42 -9.51 12.44 -0.08
CA PRO A 42 -9.50 11.07 0.39
C PRO A 42 -10.87 10.43 0.18
N VAL A 43 -10.88 9.23 -0.40
CA VAL A 43 -12.10 8.43 -0.62
C VAL A 43 -12.43 7.61 0.62
N LEU A 44 -11.43 7.24 1.42
CA LEU A 44 -11.60 6.49 2.66
C LEU A 44 -10.95 7.24 3.83
N PRO A 45 -11.59 7.31 5.02
CA PRO A 45 -10.91 7.74 6.22
C PRO A 45 -9.87 6.70 6.68
N SER A 46 -8.87 7.16 7.45
CA SER A 46 -8.15 6.26 8.36
C SER A 46 -9.13 5.79 9.44
N ARG A 47 -9.55 4.53 9.39
CA ARG A 47 -10.54 3.97 10.33
C ARG A 47 -10.07 4.03 11.78
N GLN A 48 -8.81 3.70 12.03
CA GLN A 48 -8.26 3.70 13.39
C GLN A 48 -7.98 5.13 13.88
N GLY A 49 -7.75 6.08 12.97
CA GLY A 49 -7.66 7.49 13.31
C GLY A 49 -9.02 8.13 13.64
N VAL A 50 -10.10 7.70 12.97
CA VAL A 50 -11.46 8.23 13.22
C VAL A 50 -12.14 7.55 14.41
N TYR A 51 -11.84 6.28 14.67
CA TYR A 51 -12.46 5.47 15.72
C TYR A 51 -11.43 4.88 16.70
N PRO A 52 -10.53 5.69 17.29
CA PRO A 52 -9.49 5.17 18.16
C PRO A 52 -10.05 4.34 19.34
N GLU A 53 -11.28 4.60 19.78
CA GLU A 53 -11.97 3.88 20.85
C GLU A 53 -12.37 2.43 20.49
N PHE A 54 -12.53 2.12 19.20
CA PHE A 54 -12.82 0.77 18.71
C PHE A 54 -11.57 -0.03 18.37
N PHE A 55 -10.44 0.67 18.22
CA PHE A 55 -9.14 0.10 17.85
C PHE A 55 -8.05 0.40 18.88
N ALA A 56 -8.44 0.80 20.10
CA ALA A 56 -7.52 1.14 21.17
C ALA A 56 -6.60 -0.06 21.42
N LEU A 57 -5.30 0.19 21.26
CA LEU A 57 -4.20 -0.75 21.42
C LEU A 57 -4.08 -1.20 22.89
N ASP A 58 -5.01 -2.02 23.33
CA ASP A 58 -4.76 -3.02 24.35
C ASP A 58 -4.66 -4.32 23.57
N GLU A 59 -3.51 -5.00 23.57
CA GLU A 59 -3.26 -6.21 22.77
C GLU A 59 -4.32 -7.31 22.99
N ASP A 60 -5.03 -7.25 24.12
CA ASP A 60 -6.12 -8.14 24.51
C ASP A 60 -7.53 -7.71 24.04
N ARG A 61 -7.67 -6.54 23.37
CA ARG A 61 -8.97 -5.89 23.12
C ARG A 61 -9.24 -5.43 21.70
N ILE A 62 -8.52 -5.93 20.67
CA ILE A 62 -9.09 -5.91 19.31
C ILE A 62 -10.27 -6.89 19.30
N SER A 63 -11.41 -6.44 19.80
CA SER A 63 -12.66 -7.14 19.61
C SER A 63 -12.98 -7.02 18.12
N LEU A 64 -12.61 -8.03 17.33
CA LEU A 64 -13.11 -8.20 15.96
C LEU A 64 -14.65 -8.25 15.90
N LYS A 65 -15.31 -8.35 17.06
CA LYS A 65 -16.76 -8.31 17.28
C LYS A 65 -17.26 -6.96 17.79
N ALA A 66 -16.42 -5.94 17.94
CA ALA A 66 -16.93 -4.61 18.25
C ALA A 66 -17.70 -4.12 17.03
N ASP A 67 -19.02 -4.05 17.18
CA ASP A 67 -19.90 -3.54 16.14
C ASP A 67 -19.52 -2.08 15.88
N LEU A 68 -18.86 -1.83 14.75
CA LEU A 68 -18.68 -0.49 14.23
C LEU A 68 -20.06 0.13 14.01
N PRO A 69 -20.22 1.44 14.26
CA PRO A 69 -21.48 2.11 13.96
C PRO A 69 -21.85 1.88 12.49
N SER A 70 -23.09 1.43 12.27
CA SER A 70 -23.68 1.18 10.96
C SER A 70 -24.90 2.09 10.77
N PRO A 71 -24.96 2.91 9.70
CA PRO A 71 -23.95 3.07 8.67
C PRO A 71 -22.68 3.72 9.23
N LEU A 72 -21.54 3.46 8.57
CA LEU A 72 -20.33 4.22 8.86
C LEU A 72 -20.63 5.70 8.60
N PRO A 73 -20.26 6.60 9.52
CA PRO A 73 -20.36 8.03 9.29
C PRO A 73 -19.75 8.42 7.95
N ASP A 74 -20.49 9.22 7.18
CA ASP A 74 -19.94 9.86 6.00
C ASP A 74 -18.69 10.66 6.38
N LEU A 75 -17.76 10.83 5.44
CA LEU A 75 -16.64 11.76 5.61
C LEU A 75 -17.20 13.19 5.70
N VAL A 76 -17.62 13.61 6.90
CA VAL A 76 -18.23 14.91 7.13
C VAL A 76 -17.25 16.01 6.73
N GLY A 77 -17.67 16.86 5.79
CA GLY A 77 -16.87 17.99 5.33
C GLY A 77 -15.83 17.68 4.25
N VAL A 78 -15.76 16.44 3.76
CA VAL A 78 -14.93 16.09 2.59
C VAL A 78 -15.82 16.04 1.35
N PRO A 79 -15.49 16.75 0.26
CA PRO A 79 -16.26 16.66 -0.98
C PRO A 79 -16.20 15.24 -1.55
N PRO A 80 -17.23 14.77 -2.26
CA PRO A 80 -17.19 13.47 -2.91
C PRO A 80 -16.08 13.45 -3.97
N CYS A 81 -15.45 12.29 -4.14
CA CYS A 81 -14.51 12.07 -5.24
C CYS A 81 -15.31 11.87 -6.54
N ASP A 82 -15.02 12.70 -7.55
CA ASP A 82 -15.64 12.71 -8.88
C ASP A 82 -14.86 11.88 -9.91
N LEU A 83 -13.76 11.25 -9.50
CA LEU A 83 -12.92 10.43 -10.36
C LEU A 83 -13.61 9.10 -10.71
N SER A 84 -13.55 8.76 -11.99
CA SER A 84 -13.96 7.44 -12.49
C SER A 84 -13.03 6.34 -11.97
N VAL A 85 -13.50 5.09 -12.04
CA VAL A 85 -12.68 3.91 -11.68
C VAL A 85 -11.42 3.82 -12.53
N ALA A 86 -11.48 4.24 -13.81
CA ALA A 86 -10.33 4.25 -14.71
C ALA A 86 -9.27 5.27 -14.26
N GLU A 87 -9.69 6.49 -13.92
CA GLU A 87 -8.79 7.54 -13.40
C GLU A 87 -8.19 7.15 -12.04
N LEU A 88 -8.99 6.58 -11.14
CA LEU A 88 -8.50 6.06 -9.87
C LEU A 88 -7.45 4.96 -10.07
N PHE A 89 -7.64 4.09 -11.06
CA PHE A 89 -6.67 3.04 -11.37
C PHE A 89 -5.39 3.60 -12.00
N TYR A 90 -5.51 4.55 -12.93
CA TYR A 90 -4.36 5.26 -13.49
C TYR A 90 -3.53 5.95 -12.39
N LEU A 91 -4.20 6.70 -11.49
CA LEU A 91 -3.55 7.37 -10.37
C LEU A 91 -2.95 6.37 -9.37
N PHE A 92 -3.60 5.23 -9.14
CA PHE A 92 -3.05 4.14 -8.33
C PHE A 92 -1.74 3.63 -8.91
N LEU A 93 -1.68 3.41 -10.22
CA LEU A 93 -0.46 3.00 -10.90
C LEU A 93 0.63 4.08 -10.78
N ALA A 94 0.27 5.34 -11.06
CA ALA A 94 1.16 6.50 -10.98
C ALA A 94 1.76 6.64 -9.60
N TYR A 95 0.94 6.60 -8.56
CA TYR A 95 1.36 6.72 -7.17
C TYR A 95 2.42 5.67 -6.81
N TYR A 96 2.13 4.38 -7.01
CA TYR A 96 3.06 3.31 -6.63
C TYR A 96 4.29 3.19 -7.54
N SER A 97 4.23 3.70 -8.79
CA SER A 97 5.41 3.78 -9.66
C SER A 97 6.48 4.77 -9.16
N THR A 98 6.05 5.80 -8.41
CA THR A 98 6.94 6.85 -7.88
C THR A 98 7.44 6.59 -6.47
N LEU A 99 6.81 5.65 -5.75
CA LEU A 99 7.09 5.42 -4.33
C LEU A 99 8.37 4.59 -4.15
N ASP A 100 9.33 5.14 -3.40
CA ASP A 100 10.54 4.43 -2.99
C ASP A 100 10.24 3.66 -1.68
N LEU A 101 9.74 2.44 -1.80
CA LEU A 101 9.47 1.58 -0.65
C LEU A 101 10.74 1.07 0.01
N HIS A 102 11.91 1.18 -0.61
CA HIS A 102 13.14 0.94 0.14
C HIS A 102 13.30 1.98 1.20
N LYS A 103 12.90 3.25 0.96
CA LYS A 103 13.08 4.36 1.90
C LYS A 103 11.86 4.71 2.74
N THR A 104 10.71 4.12 2.45
CA THR A 104 9.45 4.48 3.09
C THR A 104 8.71 3.27 3.64
N VAL A 105 7.90 3.51 4.67
CA VAL A 105 6.95 2.56 5.25
C VAL A 105 5.55 3.02 4.91
N ILE A 106 4.70 2.08 4.48
CA ILE A 106 3.25 2.30 4.40
C ILE A 106 2.63 2.03 5.77
N ARG A 107 1.99 3.04 6.36
CA ARG A 107 1.25 2.94 7.63
C ARG A 107 -0.25 3.00 7.38
N ILE A 108 -0.88 1.83 7.33
CA ILE A 108 -2.32 1.72 7.07
C ILE A 108 -3.15 2.27 8.21
N ARG A 109 -2.67 2.10 9.44
CA ARG A 109 -3.36 2.54 10.66
C ARG A 109 -3.67 4.02 10.64
N CYS A 110 -2.70 4.85 10.26
CA CYS A 110 -2.86 6.30 10.15
C CYS A 110 -3.08 6.81 8.72
N GLY A 111 -3.08 5.92 7.72
CA GLY A 111 -3.25 6.27 6.31
C GLY A 111 -2.14 7.19 5.80
N ARG A 112 -0.87 6.90 6.09
CA ARG A 112 0.27 7.75 5.70
C ARG A 112 1.48 6.92 5.32
N ILE A 113 2.43 7.58 4.66
CA ILE A 113 3.80 7.08 4.52
C ILE A 113 4.69 7.69 5.60
N SER A 114 5.72 6.97 6.02
CA SER A 114 6.79 7.49 6.87
C SER A 114 8.14 7.15 6.27
N VAL A 115 9.14 7.99 6.53
CA VAL A 115 10.52 7.68 6.16
C VAL A 115 11.01 6.55 7.05
N ARG A 116 11.66 5.55 6.45
CA ARG A 116 12.36 4.51 7.21
C ARG A 116 13.64 5.14 7.78
N GLY A 117 13.84 5.01 9.09
CA GLY A 117 15.13 5.32 9.69
C GLY A 117 16.17 4.32 9.20
N PHE A 118 16.96 4.67 8.18
CA PHE A 118 18.14 3.87 7.81
C PHE A 118 19.30 4.20 8.75
N SER A 119 19.92 3.15 9.26
CA SER A 119 21.36 3.21 9.51
C SER A 119 22.02 3.37 8.15
N ASN A 120 22.82 4.44 7.96
CA ASN A 120 23.62 4.66 6.77
C ASN A 120 24.57 3.47 6.55
N ASN A 121 24.13 2.45 5.80
CA ASN A 121 24.89 1.57 4.91
C ASN A 121 24.08 0.30 4.65
N GLY A 122 23.90 -0.03 3.37
CA GLY A 122 23.13 -1.18 2.86
C GLY A 122 23.69 -2.57 3.19
N ASN A 123 24.19 -2.79 4.41
CA ASN A 123 24.54 -4.10 4.92
C ASN A 123 23.97 -4.28 6.32
N MET A 124 23.04 -5.21 6.40
CA MET A 124 22.40 -5.71 7.61
C MET A 124 23.40 -6.41 8.52
N ARG A 125 24.26 -5.67 9.21
CA ARG A 125 25.07 -6.13 10.36
C ARG A 125 25.67 -4.89 11.02
N LYS A 126 25.32 -4.65 12.29
CA LYS A 126 26.02 -3.67 13.14
C LYS A 126 27.52 -3.87 12.99
N LEU A 127 28.25 -2.86 12.54
CA LEU A 127 29.66 -2.78 12.81
C LEU A 127 29.82 -2.42 14.30
N PRO A 128 30.70 -3.08 15.07
CA PRO A 128 30.90 -2.74 16.47
C PRO A 128 31.40 -1.30 16.59
N GLY A 129 30.61 -0.43 17.23
CA GLY A 129 31.03 0.95 17.57
C GLY A 129 30.35 2.10 16.83
N GLU A 130 29.38 1.85 15.94
CA GLU A 130 28.55 2.94 15.38
C GLU A 130 27.46 3.36 16.39
N ASN A 131 27.48 4.63 16.80
CA ASN A 131 26.47 5.22 17.66
C ASN A 131 25.30 5.69 16.79
N TYR A 132 24.10 5.23 17.12
CA TYR A 132 22.87 5.76 16.55
C TYR A 132 22.50 7.07 17.26
N ASP A 133 21.97 8.03 16.53
CA ASP A 133 21.16 9.10 17.13
C ASP A 133 19.81 8.48 17.53
N GLU A 134 19.75 7.89 18.73
CA GLU A 134 18.55 7.26 19.32
C GLU A 134 17.38 8.24 19.55
N ASP A 135 17.63 9.52 19.30
CA ASP A 135 16.67 10.63 19.38
C ASP A 135 16.00 10.97 18.04
N ASP A 136 16.36 10.30 16.93
CA ASP A 136 15.60 10.45 15.68
C ASP A 136 14.22 9.80 15.82
N GLU A 137 13.19 10.64 15.87
CA GLU A 137 11.79 10.25 16.01
C GLU A 137 11.37 9.23 14.93
N ASN A 138 11.93 9.31 13.71
CA ASN A 138 11.65 8.34 12.65
C ASN A 138 12.29 6.97 12.94
N TYR A 139 13.48 6.94 13.55
CA TYR A 139 14.15 5.69 13.92
C TYR A 139 13.41 4.98 15.05
N ARG A 140 13.02 5.72 16.11
CA ARG A 140 12.23 5.16 17.23
C ARG A 140 10.90 4.60 16.78
N MET A 141 10.29 5.20 15.76
CA MET A 141 8.99 4.81 15.24
C MET A 141 9.06 3.73 14.14
N THR A 142 10.24 3.43 13.58
CA THR A 142 10.40 2.40 12.53
C THR A 142 10.49 1.02 13.18
N PRO A 143 9.54 0.10 12.95
CA PRO A 143 9.60 -1.24 13.53
C PRO A 143 10.89 -1.96 13.10
N ARG A 144 11.54 -2.71 14.00
CA ARG A 144 12.75 -3.50 13.65
C ARG A 144 12.52 -4.45 12.48
N SER A 145 11.31 -4.98 12.36
CA SER A 145 10.88 -5.81 11.22
C SER A 145 10.94 -5.04 9.90
N ALA A 146 10.73 -3.72 9.89
CA ALA A 146 10.86 -2.86 8.71
C ALA A 146 12.29 -2.66 8.24
N MET A 147 13.29 -2.88 9.10
CA MET A 147 14.70 -2.79 8.70
C MET A 147 15.14 -4.01 7.90
N ASN A 148 14.47 -5.15 8.09
CA ASN A 148 14.89 -6.45 7.54
C ASN A 148 14.24 -6.84 6.20
N HIS A 149 13.30 -6.03 5.70
CA HIS A 149 12.53 -6.35 4.50
C HIS A 149 12.66 -5.25 3.46
N GLU A 150 12.72 -5.66 2.20
CA GLU A 150 12.68 -4.77 1.05
C GLU A 150 11.44 -3.86 1.09
N VAL A 151 10.27 -4.46 1.30
CA VAL A 151 8.99 -3.75 1.42
C VAL A 151 8.41 -3.98 2.81
N TYR A 152 8.06 -2.87 3.47
CA TYR A 152 7.39 -2.87 4.77
C TYR A 152 6.08 -2.11 4.69
N ILE A 153 5.01 -2.86 4.96
CA ILE A 153 3.64 -2.38 5.04
C ILE A 153 3.14 -2.77 6.42
N GLU A 154 2.58 -1.82 7.14
CA GLU A 154 1.96 -2.08 8.44
C GLU A 154 0.60 -2.78 8.22
N ASP A 155 0.42 -3.98 8.78
CA ASP A 155 -0.90 -4.60 8.82
C ASP A 155 -1.82 -3.79 9.75
N PRO A 156 -3.09 -3.53 9.37
CA PRO A 156 -4.02 -2.80 10.23
C PRO A 156 -4.36 -3.53 11.53
N ILE A 157 -4.31 -4.86 11.57
CA ILE A 157 -4.81 -5.71 12.66
C ILE A 157 -3.66 -6.15 13.58
N ASP A 158 -2.55 -6.61 13.04
CA ASP A 158 -1.44 -7.18 13.83
C ASP A 158 -0.06 -6.62 13.42
N GLU A 159 1.02 -7.23 13.92
CA GLU A 159 2.40 -6.85 13.59
C GLU A 159 2.90 -7.45 12.26
N HIS A 160 2.03 -8.11 11.49
CA HIS A 160 2.41 -8.70 10.22
C HIS A 160 2.89 -7.64 9.23
N ASN A 161 3.84 -8.03 8.37
CA ASN A 161 4.25 -7.24 7.21
C ASN A 161 3.70 -7.90 5.94
N PRO A 162 2.62 -7.38 5.33
CA PRO A 162 2.07 -7.89 4.07
C PRO A 162 3.03 -7.79 2.88
N GLY A 163 4.05 -6.93 2.98
CA GLY A 163 5.14 -6.80 2.00
C GLY A 163 6.30 -7.78 2.18
N ARG A 164 6.31 -8.61 3.23
CA ARG A 164 7.48 -9.44 3.61
C ARG A 164 7.98 -10.41 2.55
N THR A 165 7.14 -10.78 1.58
CA THR A 165 7.51 -11.74 0.53
C THR A 165 8.20 -11.07 -0.66
N VAL A 166 8.13 -9.73 -0.76
CA VAL A 166 8.81 -8.94 -1.78
C VAL A 166 10.28 -8.81 -1.38
N ASP A 167 11.17 -9.19 -2.28
CA ASP A 167 12.63 -9.04 -2.10
C ASP A 167 13.29 -8.12 -3.13
N ASP A 168 12.58 -7.79 -4.21
CA ASP A 168 12.98 -6.84 -5.24
C ASP A 168 11.80 -5.89 -5.51
N TRP A 169 11.83 -4.73 -4.85
CA TRP A 169 10.80 -3.70 -5.04
C TRP A 169 10.88 -3.08 -6.43
N GLU A 170 12.08 -2.93 -6.99
CA GLU A 170 12.26 -2.30 -8.30
C GLU A 170 11.60 -3.11 -9.42
N MET A 171 11.75 -4.43 -9.41
CA MET A 171 11.04 -5.31 -10.33
C MET A 171 9.52 -5.16 -10.21
N VAL A 172 9.00 -5.09 -8.99
CA VAL A 172 7.56 -4.91 -8.75
C VAL A 172 7.10 -3.53 -9.22
N ARG A 173 7.87 -2.47 -8.92
CA ARG A 173 7.63 -1.09 -9.34
C ARG A 173 7.62 -0.96 -10.86
N ASN A 174 8.50 -1.68 -11.56
CA ASN A 174 8.52 -1.70 -13.03
C ASN A 174 7.20 -2.22 -13.61
N CYS A 175 6.52 -3.18 -12.97
CA CYS A 175 5.19 -3.60 -13.41
C CYS A 175 4.14 -2.45 -13.36
N PHE A 176 4.26 -1.53 -12.39
CA PHE A 176 3.42 -0.34 -12.34
C PHE A 176 3.79 0.65 -13.46
N CYS A 177 5.08 0.87 -13.68
CA CYS A 177 5.59 1.71 -14.78
C CYS A 177 5.16 1.19 -16.15
N ASP A 178 5.29 -0.11 -16.40
CA ASP A 178 4.91 -0.76 -17.65
C ASP A 178 3.41 -0.60 -17.91
N ALA A 179 2.59 -0.79 -16.87
CA ALA A 179 1.15 -0.57 -16.97
C ALA A 179 0.82 0.89 -17.33
N LEU A 180 1.44 1.88 -16.66
CA LEU A 180 1.27 3.30 -17.00
C LEU A 180 1.69 3.61 -18.43
N HIS A 181 2.77 3.00 -18.89
CA HIS A 181 3.26 3.21 -20.24
C HIS A 181 2.26 2.74 -21.29
N VAL A 182 1.56 1.63 -21.03
CA VAL A 182 0.44 1.16 -21.86
C VAL A 182 -0.70 2.18 -21.87
N PHE A 183 -1.08 2.74 -20.71
CA PHE A 183 -2.12 3.77 -20.62
C PHE A 183 -1.76 5.08 -21.35
N ASN A 184 -0.48 5.47 -21.31
CA ASN A 184 -0.01 6.72 -21.92
C ASN A 184 0.19 6.61 -23.43
N ARG A 185 0.25 5.39 -23.98
CA ARG A 185 0.34 5.13 -25.42
C ARG A 185 -1.05 4.88 -26.01
N VAL A 186 -1.85 5.93 -26.07
CA VAL A 186 -3.22 5.89 -26.63
C VAL A 186 -3.21 5.51 -28.13
N ASP A 187 -2.08 5.63 -28.83
CA ASP A 187 -1.98 5.49 -30.29
C ASP A 187 -1.49 4.11 -30.80
N ASP A 188 -1.29 3.11 -29.93
CA ASP A 188 -0.76 1.77 -30.33
C ASP A 188 -1.84 0.68 -30.23
N GLU A 189 -2.44 0.34 -31.38
CA GLU A 189 -3.52 -0.66 -31.51
C GLU A 189 -3.12 -2.08 -31.04
N GLU A 190 -1.85 -2.48 -31.10
CA GLU A 190 -1.44 -3.80 -30.60
C GLU A 190 -1.34 -3.83 -29.07
N MET A 191 -0.86 -2.75 -28.45
CA MET A 191 -0.71 -2.66 -26.99
C MET A 191 -2.06 -2.50 -26.28
N SER A 192 -3.05 -1.85 -26.92
CA SER A 192 -4.42 -1.78 -26.40
C SER A 192 -5.09 -3.15 -26.21
N LYS A 193 -4.63 -4.19 -26.93
CA LYS A 193 -5.13 -5.57 -26.81
C LYS A 193 -4.54 -6.32 -25.61
N ILE A 194 -3.46 -5.82 -25.01
CA ILE A 194 -2.75 -6.49 -23.91
C ILE A 194 -3.46 -6.23 -22.57
N PHE A 195 -4.13 -5.10 -22.42
CA PHE A 195 -4.87 -4.76 -21.21
C PHE A 195 -6.29 -4.29 -21.53
N SER A 196 -7.25 -5.21 -21.48
CA SER A 196 -8.67 -4.83 -21.41
C SER A 196 -9.05 -4.61 -19.94
N PHE A 197 -9.79 -3.53 -19.68
CA PHE A 197 -10.45 -3.41 -18.39
C PHE A 197 -11.39 -4.60 -18.21
N PRO A 198 -11.41 -5.26 -17.03
CA PRO A 198 -12.43 -6.23 -16.73
C PRO A 198 -13.81 -5.61 -16.81
N ASP A 199 -14.69 -6.26 -17.57
CA ASP A 199 -16.10 -5.92 -17.62
C ASP A 199 -16.82 -6.44 -16.37
N LEU A 200 -18.04 -5.98 -16.13
CA LEU A 200 -18.85 -6.45 -14.99
C LEU A 200 -19.02 -7.98 -14.97
N GLU A 201 -19.02 -8.61 -16.14
CA GLU A 201 -19.10 -10.08 -16.30
C GLU A 201 -17.82 -10.81 -15.85
N ASP A 202 -16.67 -10.12 -15.82
CA ASP A 202 -15.42 -10.67 -15.28
C ASP A 202 -15.37 -10.66 -13.75
N LEU A 203 -16.37 -10.05 -13.10
CA LEU A 203 -16.45 -9.86 -11.65
C LEU A 203 -17.40 -10.85 -10.97
N THR A 204 -18.14 -11.66 -11.72
CA THR A 204 -19.06 -12.71 -11.23
C THR A 204 -18.43 -14.09 -11.23
#